data_AF-X1QZ08-F1
#
_entry.id   AF-X1QZ08-F1
#
_cell.length_a   1.000
_cell.length_b   1.000
_cell.length_c   1.000
_cell.angle_alpha   90.00
_cell.angle_beta   90.00
_cell.angle_gamma   90.00
#
_symmetry.space_group_name_H-M   'P 1'
#
loop_
_entity.id
_entity.type
_entity.pdbx_description
1 polymer ?
#
loop_
_entity_poly.entity_id
_entity_poly.type
_entity_poly.pdbx_seq_one_letter_code
_entity_poly.pdbx_strand_id
1 'polypeptide(L)'
;MVLTWTSNPYFLATTKKPVKTLEDFKGMKIRTTGGPPTEMVKALGASPMSVPMPDTYMNLQKGVMDGMLDPWEAFYTFRHYEVTKYVTLVPFHMVYFTQSFNLDKWNSLP
;
A
#
# COMPACT_ATOMS: atom_id res chain seq x y z
N MET A 1 -4.20 -25.64 8.40
CA MET A 1 -4.34 -24.57 9.40
C MET A 1 -4.18 -23.22 8.71
N VAL A 2 -4.88 -22.18 9.16
CA VAL A 2 -4.79 -20.82 8.60
C VAL A 2 -4.56 -19.85 9.75
N LEU A 3 -3.47 -19.09 9.70
CA LEU A 3 -3.19 -18.00 10.62
C LEU A 3 -3.39 -16.68 9.89
N THR A 4 -4.15 -15.76 10.48
CA THR A 4 -4.41 -14.43 9.91
C THR A 4 -4.03 -13.36 10.92
N TRP A 5 -3.38 -12.30 10.45
CA TRP A 5 -3.10 -11.10 11.23
C TRP A 5 -3.28 -9.85 10.38
N THR A 6 -3.33 -8.69 11.00
CA THR A 6 -3.50 -7.41 10.32
C THR A 6 -2.20 -6.62 10.29
N SER A 7 -2.04 -5.79 9.27
CA SER A 7 -1.01 -4.76 9.23
C SER A 7 -1.30 -3.62 10.22
N ASN A 8 -0.33 -2.72 10.38
CA ASN A 8 -0.61 -1.37 10.85
C ASN A 8 -1.48 -0.59 9.83
N PRO A 9 -2.07 0.56 10.21
CA PRO A 9 -2.77 1.43 9.27
C PRO A 9 -1.88 1.87 8.11
N TYR A 10 -2.47 1.96 6.93
CA TYR A 10 -1.82 2.45 5.72
C TYR A 10 -2.02 3.96 5.62
N PHE A 11 -0.92 4.69 5.38
CA PHE A 11 -0.90 6.13 5.18
C PHE A 11 -0.52 6.46 3.75
N LEU A 12 -1.01 7.59 3.25
CA LEU A 12 -0.74 8.04 1.89
C LEU A 12 0.58 8.81 1.86
N ALA A 13 1.56 8.34 1.09
CA ALA A 13 2.76 9.10 0.78
C ALA A 13 2.80 9.50 -0.69
N THR A 14 3.26 10.71 -0.97
CA THR A 14 3.26 11.31 -2.31
C THR A 14 4.61 11.95 -2.63
N THR A 15 4.95 11.96 -3.92
CA THR A 15 6.28 12.38 -4.39
C THR A 15 6.39 13.90 -4.56
N LYS A 16 5.40 14.52 -5.23
CA LYS A 16 5.49 15.93 -5.69
C LYS A 16 4.61 16.92 -4.95
N LYS A 17 3.41 16.53 -4.54
CA LYS A 17 2.43 17.43 -3.90
C LYS A 17 1.85 16.84 -2.61
N PRO A 18 1.67 17.65 -1.55
CA PRO A 18 0.91 17.22 -0.39
C PRO A 18 -0.57 17.01 -0.77
N VAL A 19 -1.25 16.09 -0.09
CA VAL A 19 -2.69 15.85 -0.23
C VAL A 19 -3.37 16.26 1.06
N LYS A 20 -4.09 17.38 1.04
CA LYS A 20 -4.80 17.92 2.21
C LYS A 20 -6.31 17.86 2.06
N THR A 21 -6.81 17.83 0.84
CA THR A 21 -8.24 17.71 0.50
C THR A 21 -8.49 16.52 -0.42
N LEU A 22 -9.76 16.15 -0.61
CA LEU A 22 -10.13 15.12 -1.59
C LEU A 22 -9.84 15.59 -3.02
N GLU A 23 -9.95 16.88 -3.29
CA GLU A 23 -9.63 17.50 -4.59
C GLU A 23 -8.16 17.29 -4.95
N ASP A 24 -7.24 17.38 -3.97
CA ASP A 24 -5.82 17.13 -4.19
C ASP A 24 -5.55 15.68 -4.61
N PHE A 25 -6.38 14.73 -4.15
CA PHE A 25 -6.24 13.30 -4.39
C PHE A 25 -6.79 12.86 -5.75
N LYS A 26 -7.80 13.57 -6.28
CA LYS A 26 -8.44 13.24 -7.56
C LYS A 26 -7.42 13.18 -8.71
N GLY A 27 -7.56 12.15 -9.54
CA GLY A 27 -6.72 11.91 -10.72
C GLY A 27 -5.30 11.42 -10.44
N MET A 28 -4.88 11.31 -9.18
CA MET A 28 -3.53 10.81 -8.85
C MET A 28 -3.39 9.32 -9.16
N LYS A 29 -2.21 8.92 -9.63
CA LYS A 29 -1.83 7.51 -9.80
C LYS A 29 -1.26 6.96 -8.50
N ILE A 30 -2.07 6.17 -7.79
CA ILE A 30 -1.74 5.71 -6.44
C ILE A 30 -1.53 4.20 -6.43
N ARG A 31 -0.37 3.76 -5.95
CA ARG A 31 -0.12 2.33 -5.75
C ARG A 31 -1.03 1.76 -4.66
N THR A 32 -1.64 0.61 -4.93
CA THR A 32 -2.38 -0.19 -3.95
C THR A 32 -1.89 -1.63 -3.90
N THR A 33 -2.21 -2.35 -2.82
CA THR A 33 -1.91 -3.78 -2.63
C THR A 33 -2.87 -4.71 -3.39
N GLY A 34 -3.85 -4.17 -4.13
CA GLY A 34 -4.94 -4.94 -4.75
C GLY A 34 -6.14 -5.12 -3.81
N GLY A 35 -7.23 -5.72 -4.31
CA GLY A 35 -8.43 -5.98 -3.50
C GLY A 35 -9.23 -4.72 -3.12
N PRO A 36 -9.89 -4.69 -1.94
CA PRO A 36 -10.72 -3.56 -1.50
C PRO A 36 -10.02 -2.18 -1.53
N PRO A 37 -8.72 -2.05 -1.18
CA PRO A 37 -7.97 -0.78 -1.35
C PRO A 37 -8.02 -0.18 -2.75
N THR A 38 -8.05 -1.02 -3.81
CA THR A 38 -8.17 -0.55 -5.20
C THR A 38 -9.50 0.16 -5.44
N GLU A 39 -10.60 -0.41 -4.93
CA GLU A 39 -11.94 0.17 -5.08
C GLU A 39 -12.09 1.43 -4.22
N MET A 40 -11.50 1.46 -3.03
CA MET A 40 -11.42 2.67 -2.20
C MET A 40 -10.72 3.81 -2.96
N VAL A 41 -9.55 3.56 -3.54
CA VAL A 41 -8.80 4.59 -4.29
C VAL A 41 -9.59 5.11 -5.49
N LYS A 42 -10.28 4.22 -6.24
CA LYS A 42 -11.20 4.63 -7.32
C LYS A 42 -12.36 5.49 -6.81
N ALA A 43 -13.00 5.07 -5.72
CA ALA A 43 -14.14 5.77 -5.13
C ALA A 43 -13.77 7.19 -4.65
N LEU A 44 -12.52 7.37 -4.20
CA LEU A 44 -11.97 8.66 -3.82
C LEU A 44 -11.49 9.51 -5.03
N GLY A 45 -11.64 9.00 -6.25
CA GLY A 45 -11.37 9.71 -7.50
C GLY A 45 -9.94 9.62 -8.02
N ALA A 46 -9.09 8.78 -7.42
CA ALA A 46 -7.74 8.50 -7.89
C ALA A 46 -7.69 7.25 -8.79
N SER A 47 -6.61 7.09 -9.54
CA SER A 47 -6.36 5.93 -10.39
C SER A 47 -5.46 4.94 -9.65
N PRO A 48 -5.97 3.76 -9.22
CA PRO A 48 -5.12 2.77 -8.55
C PRO A 48 -4.17 2.12 -9.54
N MET A 49 -2.95 1.85 -9.09
CA MET A 49 -1.95 1.07 -9.81
C MET A 49 -1.55 -0.14 -8.96
N SER A 50 -1.67 -1.33 -9.52
CA SER A 50 -1.19 -2.55 -8.88
C SER A 50 0.20 -2.86 -9.42
N VAL A 51 1.21 -2.62 -8.61
CA VAL A 51 2.59 -3.07 -8.87
C VAL A 51 3.11 -3.86 -7.67
N PRO A 52 3.96 -4.87 -7.88
CA PRO A 52 4.67 -5.56 -6.82
C PRO A 52 5.42 -4.57 -5.92
N MET A 53 5.47 -4.84 -4.62
CA MET A 53 6.12 -3.95 -3.65
C MET A 53 7.58 -3.59 -4.01
N PRO A 54 8.43 -4.53 -4.48
CA PRO A 54 9.81 -4.21 -4.86
C PRO A 54 9.93 -3.22 -6.03
N ASP A 55 8.93 -3.17 -6.91
CA ASP A 55 8.93 -2.29 -8.09
C ASP A 55 8.44 -0.87 -7.75
N THR A 56 7.81 -0.68 -6.59
CA THR A 56 7.21 0.59 -6.17
C THR A 56 8.24 1.72 -6.10
N TYR A 57 9.42 1.47 -5.53
CA TYR A 57 10.50 2.47 -5.41
C TYR A 57 10.86 3.07 -6.77
N MET A 58 11.16 2.22 -7.76
CA MET A 58 11.58 2.68 -9.09
C MET A 58 10.46 3.41 -9.82
N ASN A 59 9.21 2.98 -9.65
CA ASN A 59 8.05 3.65 -10.25
C ASN A 59 7.77 5.02 -9.62
N LEU A 60 7.94 5.17 -8.31
CA LEU A 60 7.86 6.46 -7.62
C LEU A 60 9.00 7.39 -8.06
N GLN A 61 10.23 6.88 -8.08
CA GLN A 61 11.42 7.64 -8.49
C GLN A 61 11.32 8.16 -9.93
N LYS A 62 10.84 7.31 -10.87
CA LYS A 62 10.63 7.68 -12.27
C LYS A 62 9.38 8.55 -12.49
N GLY A 63 8.57 8.78 -11.46
CA GLY A 63 7.33 9.55 -11.55
C GLY A 63 6.23 8.87 -12.37
N VAL A 64 6.28 7.54 -12.51
CA VAL A 64 5.21 6.74 -13.12
C VAL A 64 3.97 6.76 -12.23
N MET A 65 4.19 6.76 -10.91
CA MET A 65 3.17 6.89 -9.87
C MET A 65 3.38 8.17 -9.06
N ASP A 66 2.27 8.77 -8.62
CA ASP A 66 2.29 10.01 -7.84
C ASP A 66 2.43 9.75 -6.34
N GLY A 67 2.07 8.55 -5.90
CA GLY A 67 2.13 8.14 -4.51
C GLY A 67 1.75 6.67 -4.29
N MET A 68 1.74 6.29 -3.03
CA MET A 68 1.39 4.95 -2.58
C MET A 68 0.72 4.99 -1.21
N LEU A 69 -0.08 3.97 -0.92
CA LEU A 69 -0.57 3.69 0.42
C LEU A 69 0.23 2.53 1.00
N ASP A 70 0.87 2.73 2.15
CA ASP A 70 1.59 1.68 2.89
C ASP A 70 1.70 2.02 4.38
N PRO A 71 2.01 1.03 5.24
CA PRO A 71 2.23 1.26 6.67
C PRO A 71 3.68 1.69 6.93
N TRP A 72 3.94 2.21 8.13
CA TRP A 72 5.26 2.74 8.53
C TRP A 72 6.41 1.76 8.33
N GLU A 73 6.23 0.51 8.72
CA GLU A 73 7.24 -0.54 8.56
C GLU A 73 7.66 -0.73 7.09
N ALA A 74 6.74 -0.61 6.14
CA ALA A 74 7.02 -0.77 4.71
C ALA A 74 7.74 0.45 4.13
N PHE A 75 7.42 1.67 4.60
CA PHE A 75 8.15 2.88 4.20
C PHE A 75 9.64 2.76 4.46
N TYR A 76 10.04 2.22 5.62
CA TYR A 76 11.44 2.00 5.97
C TYR A 76 12.05 0.80 5.25
N THR A 77 11.36 -0.35 5.25
CA THR A 77 11.89 -1.60 4.68
C THR A 77 12.22 -1.47 3.19
N PHE A 78 11.37 -0.77 2.44
CA PHE A 78 11.55 -0.54 1.00
C PHE A 78 12.18 0.81 0.66
N ARG A 79 12.67 1.56 1.66
CA ARG A 79 13.28 2.88 1.50
C ARG A 79 12.43 3.90 0.72
N HIS A 80 11.11 3.78 0.78
CA HIS A 80 10.21 4.68 0.08
C HIS A 80 10.33 6.13 0.59
N TYR A 81 10.81 6.33 1.82
CA TYR A 81 11.12 7.65 2.37
C TYR A 81 12.15 8.45 1.53
N GLU A 82 12.98 7.79 0.69
CA GLU A 82 13.93 8.47 -0.19
C GLU A 82 13.27 9.07 -1.44
N VAL A 83 12.12 8.53 -1.83
CA VAL A 83 11.43 8.86 -3.10
C VAL A 83 10.06 9.48 -2.90
N THR A 84 9.59 9.61 -1.65
CA THR A 84 8.36 10.33 -1.28
C THR A 84 8.69 11.53 -0.40
N LYS A 85 8.00 12.65 -0.60
CA LYS A 85 8.29 13.92 0.10
C LYS A 85 7.22 14.32 1.11
N TYR A 86 5.99 13.85 0.93
CA TYR A 86 4.85 14.21 1.76
C TYR A 86 4.13 12.97 2.24
N VAL A 87 3.62 12.99 3.46
CA VAL A 87 2.74 11.96 4.00
C VAL A 87 1.48 12.59 4.57
N THR A 88 0.32 12.05 4.19
CA THR A 88 -0.99 12.41 4.73
C THR A 88 -1.35 11.43 5.83
N LEU A 89 -1.40 11.91 7.07
CA LEU A 89 -1.62 11.11 8.29
C LEU A 89 -3.10 10.78 8.53
N VAL A 90 -3.70 10.09 7.57
CA VAL A 90 -5.05 9.53 7.69
C VAL A 90 -4.94 8.00 7.61
N PRO A 91 -5.49 7.24 8.56
CA PRO A 91 -5.45 5.77 8.52
C PRO A 91 -6.49 5.25 7.52
N PHE A 92 -6.13 5.21 6.23
CA PHE A 92 -7.06 4.91 5.14
C PHE A 92 -7.65 3.50 5.22
N HIS A 93 -6.81 2.51 5.50
CA HIS A 93 -7.21 1.11 5.63
C HIS A 93 -6.14 0.30 6.36
N MET A 94 -6.45 -0.97 6.63
CA MET A 94 -5.50 -2.00 7.01
C MET A 94 -5.67 -3.17 6.04
N VAL A 95 -4.63 -3.98 5.88
CA VAL A 95 -4.71 -5.23 5.12
C VAL A 95 -4.54 -6.41 6.07
N TYR A 96 -5.19 -7.53 5.76
CA TYR A 96 -4.96 -8.79 6.43
C TYR A 96 -3.93 -9.60 5.64
N PHE A 97 -3.06 -10.28 6.36
CA PHE A 97 -2.14 -11.27 5.82
C PHE A 97 -2.60 -12.64 6.29
N THR A 98 -2.50 -13.61 5.40
CA THR A 98 -2.88 -14.99 5.69
C THR A 98 -1.69 -15.90 5.41
N GLN A 99 -1.30 -16.67 6.43
CA GLN A 99 -0.36 -17.76 6.29
C GLN A 99 -1.14 -19.07 6.30
N SER A 100 -1.07 -19.78 5.17
CA SER A 100 -1.74 -21.05 4.97
C SER A 100 -0.72 -22.18 5.01
N PHE A 101 -1.06 -23.24 5.73
CA PHE A 101 -0.26 -24.46 5.81
C PHE A 101 -0.99 -25.59 5.12
N ASN A 102 -0.26 -26.40 4.34
CA ASN A 102 -0.80 -27.64 3.79
C ASN A 102 -1.33 -28.51 4.94
N LEU A 103 -2.58 -28.98 4.81
CA LEU A 103 -3.28 -29.62 5.91
C LEU A 103 -2.65 -30.97 6.27
N ASP A 104 -2.34 -31.78 5.27
CA ASP A 104 -1.75 -33.12 5.46
C ASP A 104 -0.37 -33.02 6.12
N LYS A 105 0.45 -32.07 5.65
CA LYS A 105 1.78 -31.84 6.20
C LYS A 105 1.74 -31.33 7.64
N TRP A 106 0.76 -30.49 7.98
CA TRP A 106 0.56 -30.02 9.34
C TRP A 106 0.19 -31.16 10.29
N ASN A 107 -0.72 -32.05 9.86
CA ASN A 107 -1.17 -33.19 10.66
C ASN A 107 -0.10 -34.28 10.83
N SER A 108 0.94 -34.28 9.98
CA SER A 108 2.06 -35.23 10.07
C SER A 108 3.19 -34.77 11.01
N LEU A 109 3.08 -33.60 11.64
CA LEU A 109 4.10 -33.10 12.57
C LEU A 109 4.02 -33.86 13.91
N PRO A 110 5.17 -34.13 14.57
CA PRO A 110 5.21 -34.84 15.85
C PRO A 110 4.65 -34.02 17.02
#